data_AF-A0A1D1Y4B9-F1
#
_entry.id   AF-A0A1D1Y4B9-F1
#
_cell.length_a   1.000
_cell.length_b   1.000
_cell.length_c   1.000
_cell.angle_alpha   90.00
_cell.angle_beta   90.00
_cell.angle_gamma   90.00
#
_symmetry.space_group_name_H-M   'P 1'
#
loop_
_entity.id
_entity.type
_entity.pdbx_description
1 polymer ?
#
loop_
_entity_poly.entity_id
_entity_poly.type
_entity_poly.pdbx_seq_one_letter_code
_entity_poly.pdbx_strand_id
1 'polypeptide(L)'
;MPFIPARALWLLVLEVKEKLETEHSDLPIGENGRDDDDLILWFLKDRKFSVEDAVFKLRKAIKWRKEFGVSELTEESVRNFYETGKAYVHDFLDGQGRPVLVVVASKHFPGRQDSSENEKLCVFLIEKALCKLPKGKEEILTIIDLRGFQTENGDISFLRFLIDVFYYYYPKRLGQVLFVDAPFVFQPVWQLVRPWLKSYASLVRFCDAETLRKEYFTEATVPTSFKD
;
A
#
# COMPACT_ATOMS: atom_id res chain seq x y z
N MET A 1 -18.12 12.13 -6.35
CA MET A 1 -17.26 13.30 -6.58
C MET A 1 -17.86 14.10 -7.72
N PRO A 2 -17.89 15.44 -7.66
CA PRO A 2 -18.32 16.26 -8.80
C PRO A 2 -17.37 16.04 -9.99
N PHE A 3 -17.91 16.09 -11.21
CA PHE A 3 -17.13 16.03 -12.43
C PHE A 3 -16.27 17.29 -12.56
N ILE A 4 -14.95 17.15 -12.60
CA ILE A 4 -14.02 18.26 -12.86
C ILE A 4 -13.52 18.13 -14.30
N PRO A 5 -13.72 19.14 -15.16
CA PRO A 5 -13.21 19.12 -16.52
C PRO A 5 -11.69 18.92 -16.57
N ALA A 6 -11.19 18.21 -17.58
CA ALA A 6 -9.75 17.92 -17.74
C ALA A 6 -8.88 19.18 -17.68
N ARG A 7 -9.34 20.30 -18.28
CA ARG A 7 -8.64 21.59 -18.23
C ARG A 7 -8.52 22.14 -16.80
N ALA A 8 -9.56 21.98 -15.98
CA ALA A 8 -9.53 22.44 -14.59
C ALA A 8 -8.61 21.57 -13.73
N LEU A 9 -8.57 20.25 -13.97
CA LEU A 9 -7.60 19.36 -13.31
C LEU A 9 -6.16 19.76 -13.64
N TRP A 10 -5.88 20.04 -14.91
CA TRP A 10 -4.54 20.48 -15.35
C TRP A 10 -4.11 21.80 -14.68
N LEU A 11 -5.02 22.77 -14.56
CA LEU A 11 -4.72 24.03 -13.87
C LEU A 11 -4.37 23.83 -12.39
N LEU A 12 -5.09 22.95 -11.69
CA LEU A 12 -4.79 22.62 -10.29
C LEU A 12 -3.42 21.94 -10.14
N VAL A 13 -3.08 21.04 -11.08
CA VAL A 13 -1.77 20.39 -11.08
C VAL A 13 -0.66 21.43 -11.29
N LEU A 14 -0.83 22.34 -12.24
CA LEU A 14 0.12 23.44 -12.45
C LEU A 14 0.29 24.34 -11.23
N GLU A 15 -0.82 24.70 -10.57
CA GLU A 15 -0.78 25.54 -9.37
C GLU A 15 -0.01 24.86 -8.22
N VAL A 16 -0.22 23.55 -8.02
CA VAL A 16 0.56 22.76 -7.04
C VAL A 16 2.04 22.72 -7.44
N LYS A 17 2.35 22.50 -8.72
CA LYS A 17 3.74 22.50 -9.21
C LYS A 17 4.44 23.83 -8.94
N GLU A 18 3.81 24.95 -9.28
CA GLU A 18 4.37 26.29 -9.09
C GLU A 18 4.61 26.59 -7.60
N LYS A 19 3.67 26.20 -6.73
CA LYS A 19 3.84 26.31 -5.28
C LYS A 19 4.99 25.46 -4.76
N LEU A 20 5.08 24.19 -5.16
CA LEU A 20 6.19 23.32 -4.75
C LEU A 20 7.54 23.83 -5.28
N GLU A 21 7.59 24.39 -6.48
CA GLU A 21 8.79 25.01 -7.04
C GLU A 21 9.23 26.24 -6.25
N THR A 22 8.28 27.11 -5.90
CA THR A 22 8.57 28.39 -5.24
C THR A 22 8.88 28.22 -3.75
N GLU A 23 8.12 27.36 -3.06
CA GLU A 23 8.17 27.22 -1.60
C GLU A 23 9.05 26.04 -1.15
N HIS A 24 9.28 25.05 -2.02
CA HIS A 24 9.91 23.77 -1.70
C HIS A 24 10.88 23.28 -2.80
N SER A 25 11.71 24.20 -3.31
CA SER A 25 12.67 23.94 -4.40
C SER A 25 13.74 22.88 -4.09
N ASP A 26 13.92 22.53 -2.81
CA ASP A 26 14.85 21.50 -2.32
C ASP A 26 14.34 20.06 -2.54
N LEU A 27 13.04 19.90 -2.84
CA LEU A 27 12.46 18.61 -3.15
C LEU A 27 12.96 18.09 -4.52
N PRO A 28 13.16 16.76 -4.65
CA PRO A 28 13.59 16.13 -5.89
C PRO A 28 12.59 16.37 -7.03
N ILE A 29 13.09 16.35 -8.26
CA ILE A 29 12.32 16.44 -9.50
C ILE A 29 12.28 15.07 -10.23
N GLY A 30 11.42 14.93 -11.23
CA GLY A 30 11.23 13.71 -12.01
C GLY A 30 10.18 12.78 -11.39
N GLU A 31 10.32 11.48 -11.65
CA GLU A 31 9.38 10.46 -11.16
C GLU A 31 9.27 10.50 -9.63
N ASN A 32 8.04 10.56 -9.13
CA ASN A 32 7.70 10.78 -7.72
C ASN A 32 8.26 12.08 -7.09
N GLY A 33 8.68 13.03 -7.92
CA GLY A 33 9.21 14.33 -7.52
C GLY A 33 8.15 15.43 -7.40
N ARG A 34 8.60 16.66 -7.15
CA ARG A 34 7.76 17.86 -7.00
C ARG A 34 7.07 18.33 -8.28
N ASP A 35 7.49 17.78 -9.42
CA ASP A 35 7.01 18.07 -10.77
C ASP A 35 6.37 16.85 -11.46
N ASP A 36 6.13 15.75 -10.73
CA ASP A 36 5.39 14.58 -11.23
C ASP A 36 3.89 14.87 -11.28
N ASP A 37 3.34 15.00 -12.50
CA ASP A 37 1.93 15.30 -12.74
C ASP A 37 0.98 14.26 -12.13
N ASP A 38 1.33 12.98 -12.23
CA ASP A 38 0.47 11.88 -11.79
C ASP A 38 0.45 11.78 -10.26
N LEU A 39 1.62 11.95 -9.62
CA LEU A 39 1.72 12.02 -8.16
C LEU A 39 0.96 13.24 -7.61
N ILE A 40 1.10 14.40 -8.24
CA ILE A 40 0.40 15.63 -7.83
C ILE A 40 -1.11 15.45 -7.97
N LEU A 41 -1.58 14.96 -9.12
CA LEU A 41 -3.00 14.73 -9.36
C LEU A 41 -3.58 13.74 -8.34
N TRP A 42 -2.81 12.72 -7.97
CA TRP A 42 -3.21 11.76 -6.94
C TRP A 42 -3.39 12.43 -5.56
N PHE A 43 -2.45 13.26 -5.11
CA PHE A 43 -2.58 13.97 -3.83
C PHE A 43 -3.69 15.03 -3.85
N LEU A 44 -3.95 15.67 -5.01
CA LEU A 44 -5.13 16.52 -5.20
C LEU A 44 -6.43 15.71 -5.03
N LYS A 45 -6.56 14.55 -5.67
CA LYS A 45 -7.73 13.66 -5.48
C LYS A 45 -7.87 13.21 -4.02
N ASP A 46 -6.76 12.93 -3.34
CA ASP A 46 -6.77 12.59 -1.91
C ASP A 46 -7.35 13.75 -1.07
N ARG A 47 -6.87 14.96 -1.32
CA ARG A 47 -7.21 16.19 -0.59
C ARG A 47 -8.42 16.94 -1.15
N LYS A 48 -9.29 16.26 -1.91
CA LYS A 48 -10.54 16.82 -2.48
C LYS A 48 -10.29 18.11 -3.30
N PHE A 49 -9.17 18.14 -4.02
CA PHE A 49 -8.74 19.23 -4.89
C PHE A 49 -8.40 20.55 -4.15
N SER A 50 -8.14 20.49 -2.85
CA SER A 50 -7.52 21.59 -2.09
C SER A 50 -6.02 21.65 -2.40
N VAL A 51 -5.59 22.74 -3.04
CA VAL A 51 -4.18 22.98 -3.42
C VAL A 51 -3.28 23.03 -2.20
N GLU A 52 -3.64 23.82 -1.18
CA GLU A 52 -2.87 23.96 0.07
C GLU A 52 -2.69 22.63 0.79
N ASP A 53 -3.77 21.86 0.95
CA ASP A 53 -3.70 20.56 1.62
C ASP A 53 -2.90 19.55 0.80
N ALA A 54 -3.01 19.60 -0.53
CA ALA A 54 -2.25 18.75 -1.44
C ALA A 54 -0.75 19.05 -1.32
N VAL A 55 -0.33 20.31 -1.43
CA VAL A 55 1.06 20.74 -1.23
C VAL A 55 1.58 20.29 0.14
N PHE A 56 0.81 20.55 1.21
CA PHE A 56 1.21 20.22 2.57
C PHE A 56 1.45 18.72 2.77
N LYS A 57 0.60 17.86 2.20
CA LYS A 57 0.71 16.40 2.36
C LYS A 57 1.74 15.81 1.39
N LEU A 58 1.76 16.29 0.15
CA LEU A 58 2.67 15.82 -0.89
C LEU A 58 4.14 16.11 -0.53
N ARG A 59 4.47 17.30 -0.03
CA ARG A 59 5.85 17.59 0.41
C ARG A 59 6.36 16.60 1.46
N LYS A 60 5.49 16.17 2.39
CA LYS A 60 5.84 15.19 3.44
C LYS A 60 6.09 13.82 2.82
N ALA A 61 5.29 13.43 1.84
CA ALA A 61 5.47 12.18 1.13
C ALA A 61 6.76 12.16 0.30
N ILE A 62 7.03 13.22 -0.48
CA ILE A 62 8.27 13.31 -1.27
C ILE A 62 9.49 13.29 -0.36
N LYS A 63 9.48 14.06 0.74
CA LYS A 63 10.57 14.08 1.72
C LYS A 63 10.81 12.70 2.34
N TRP A 64 9.75 12.03 2.79
CA TRP A 64 9.88 10.67 3.34
C TRP A 64 10.40 9.68 2.29
N ARG A 65 9.93 9.73 1.04
CA ARG A 65 10.42 8.85 -0.04
C ARG A 65 11.92 9.00 -0.26
N LYS A 66 12.42 10.24 -0.22
CA LYS A 66 13.85 10.55 -0.31
C LYS A 66 14.63 10.02 0.89
N GLU A 67 14.15 10.28 2.11
CA GLU A 67 14.81 9.85 3.36
C GLU A 67 14.81 8.32 3.53
N PHE A 68 13.75 7.65 3.09
CA PHE A 68 13.61 6.19 3.13
C PHE A 68 14.40 5.49 2.00
N GLY A 69 14.83 6.22 0.97
CA GLY A 69 15.54 5.66 -0.18
C GLY A 69 14.63 4.82 -1.10
N VAL A 70 13.37 5.21 -1.29
CA VAL A 70 12.39 4.42 -2.08
C VAL A 70 12.88 4.16 -3.50
N SER A 71 13.53 5.14 -4.13
CA SER A 71 14.09 5.00 -5.49
C SER A 71 15.25 4.02 -5.59
N GLU A 72 15.85 3.63 -4.47
CA GLU A 72 16.98 2.69 -4.41
C GLU A 72 16.50 1.25 -4.14
N LEU A 73 15.22 1.07 -3.82
CA LEU A 73 14.64 -0.24 -3.55
C LEU A 73 14.53 -1.06 -4.84
N THR A 74 15.22 -2.19 -4.84
CA THR A 74 15.21 -3.18 -5.92
C THR A 74 14.97 -4.56 -5.34
N GLU A 75 14.57 -5.52 -6.17
CA GLU A 75 14.45 -6.91 -5.72
C GLU A 75 15.76 -7.44 -5.13
N GLU A 76 16.89 -6.99 -5.71
CA GLU A 76 18.24 -7.23 -5.23
C GLU A 76 18.46 -6.70 -3.80
N SER A 77 18.10 -5.45 -3.55
CA SER A 77 18.34 -4.79 -2.25
C SER A 77 17.52 -5.39 -1.12
N VAL A 78 16.37 -6.01 -1.41
CA VAL A 78 15.50 -6.67 -0.42
C VAL A 78 15.54 -8.20 -0.50
N ARG A 79 16.47 -8.77 -1.29
CA ARG A 79 16.48 -10.21 -1.65
C ARG A 79 16.32 -11.13 -0.44
N ASN A 80 17.11 -10.92 0.61
CA ASN A 80 17.13 -11.79 1.80
C ASN A 80 15.75 -11.98 2.43
N PHE A 81 14.92 -10.94 2.36
CA PHE A 81 13.55 -10.96 2.89
C PHE A 81 12.53 -11.34 1.83
N TYR A 82 12.74 -10.94 0.58
CA TYR A 82 11.90 -11.29 -0.55
C TYR A 82 11.87 -12.82 -0.78
N GLU A 83 13.02 -13.49 -0.74
CA GLU A 83 13.16 -14.94 -0.97
C GLU A 83 12.51 -15.80 0.12
N THR A 84 12.21 -15.24 1.30
CA THR A 84 11.43 -15.96 2.33
C THR A 84 10.01 -16.31 1.86
N GLY A 85 9.51 -15.60 0.84
CA GLY A 85 8.16 -15.76 0.33
C GLY A 85 7.09 -15.46 1.39
N LYS A 86 7.40 -14.59 2.36
CA LYS A 86 6.44 -14.11 3.36
C LYS A 86 5.52 -13.02 2.84
N ALA A 87 5.90 -12.36 1.75
CA ALA A 87 5.03 -11.46 1.02
C ALA A 87 5.46 -11.41 -0.46
N TYR A 88 4.52 -11.22 -1.36
CA TYR A 88 4.76 -11.13 -2.80
C TYR A 88 3.62 -10.41 -3.51
N VAL A 89 3.90 -9.85 -4.70
CA VAL A 89 2.87 -9.33 -5.60
C VAL A 89 2.43 -10.46 -6.52
N HIS A 90 1.15 -10.82 -6.48
CA HIS A 90 0.57 -11.85 -7.34
C HIS A 90 0.70 -11.48 -8.83
N ASP A 91 0.73 -12.50 -9.69
CA ASP A 91 0.89 -12.29 -11.13
C ASP A 91 -0.38 -11.80 -11.81
N PHE A 92 -1.54 -12.21 -11.30
CA PHE A 92 -2.84 -11.84 -11.84
C PHE A 92 -3.50 -10.74 -11.01
N LEU A 93 -4.39 -10.00 -11.67
CA LEU A 93 -5.29 -9.07 -10.99
C LEU A 93 -6.44 -9.84 -10.34
N ASP A 94 -7.08 -9.23 -9.34
CA ASP A 94 -8.34 -9.75 -8.80
C ASP A 94 -9.51 -9.55 -9.79
N GLY A 95 -10.69 -10.07 -9.45
CA GLY A 95 -11.91 -9.96 -10.24
C GLY A 95 -12.41 -8.52 -10.44
N GLN A 96 -11.88 -7.55 -9.68
CA GLN A 96 -12.15 -6.12 -9.85
C GLN A 96 -11.04 -5.40 -10.63
N GLY A 97 -10.03 -6.12 -11.14
CA GLY A 97 -8.91 -5.58 -11.90
C GLY A 97 -7.88 -4.84 -11.04
N ARG A 98 -7.73 -5.20 -9.76
CA ARG A 98 -6.74 -4.63 -8.85
C ARG A 98 -5.50 -5.53 -8.76
N PRO A 99 -4.27 -4.96 -8.74
CA PRO A 99 -3.08 -5.70 -8.34
C PRO A 99 -3.24 -6.28 -6.95
N VAL A 100 -2.68 -7.46 -6.71
CA VAL A 100 -2.85 -8.20 -5.46
C VAL A 100 -1.51 -8.34 -4.75
N LEU A 101 -1.44 -7.81 -3.53
CA LEU A 101 -0.33 -8.02 -2.60
C LEU A 101 -0.72 -9.13 -1.62
N VAL A 102 0.05 -10.21 -1.55
CA VAL A 102 -0.19 -11.34 -0.65
C VAL A 102 0.86 -11.34 0.45
N VAL A 103 0.44 -11.51 1.70
CA VAL A 103 1.29 -11.64 2.89
C VAL A 103 0.93 -12.92 3.61
N VAL A 104 1.94 -13.76 3.88
CA VAL A 104 1.82 -15.00 4.64
C VAL A 104 2.28 -14.75 6.06
N ALA A 105 1.34 -14.44 6.95
CA ALA A 105 1.66 -13.92 8.28
C ALA A 105 2.43 -14.93 9.14
N SER A 106 2.21 -16.23 8.94
CA SER A 106 2.92 -17.32 9.64
C SER A 106 4.42 -17.41 9.32
N LYS A 107 4.89 -16.69 8.28
CA LYS A 107 6.31 -16.57 7.93
C LYS A 107 6.97 -15.30 8.47
N HIS A 108 6.21 -14.42 9.13
CA HIS A 108 6.75 -13.20 9.74
C HIS A 108 7.22 -13.50 11.16
N PHE A 109 8.50 -13.26 11.45
CA PHE A 109 9.09 -13.55 12.76
C PHE A 109 9.86 -12.31 13.26
N PRO A 110 9.18 -11.34 13.90
CA PRO A 110 9.79 -10.08 14.32
C PRO A 110 11.01 -10.25 15.21
N GLY A 111 11.01 -11.27 16.09
CA GLY A 111 12.15 -11.55 16.99
C GLY A 111 13.39 -12.14 16.30
N ARG A 112 13.31 -12.49 15.02
CA ARG A 112 14.42 -13.12 14.25
C ARG A 112 14.84 -12.29 13.03
N GLN A 113 14.18 -11.17 12.80
CA GLN A 113 14.24 -10.41 11.56
C GLN A 113 14.50 -8.94 11.88
N ASP A 114 15.33 -8.29 11.06
CA ASP A 114 15.55 -6.86 11.18
C ASP A 114 14.29 -6.08 10.78
N SER A 115 13.85 -5.15 11.64
CA SER A 115 12.64 -4.36 11.40
C SER A 115 12.78 -3.47 10.17
N SER A 116 13.95 -2.84 9.98
CA SER A 116 14.18 -1.92 8.87
C SER A 116 14.16 -2.64 7.53
N GLU A 117 14.66 -3.88 7.48
CA GLU A 117 14.60 -4.70 6.28
C GLU A 117 13.17 -5.18 5.96
N ASN A 118 12.34 -5.42 6.98
CA ASN A 118 10.90 -5.68 6.81
C ASN A 118 10.17 -4.47 6.23
N GLU A 119 10.48 -3.29 6.74
CA GLU A 119 9.94 -2.03 6.25
C GLU A 119 10.33 -1.79 4.79
N LYS A 120 11.59 -2.02 4.41
CA LYS A 120 12.07 -1.91 3.02
C LYS A 120 11.36 -2.90 2.10
N LEU A 121 11.24 -4.17 2.49
CA LEU A 121 10.48 -5.17 1.73
C LEU A 121 9.03 -4.72 1.54
N CYS A 122 8.39 -4.20 2.59
CA CYS A 122 7.03 -3.72 2.55
C CYS A 122 6.86 -2.61 1.51
N VAL A 123 7.71 -1.58 1.56
CA VAL A 123 7.62 -0.44 0.64
C VAL A 123 7.95 -0.88 -0.79
N PHE A 124 8.96 -1.73 -0.99
CA PHE A 124 9.27 -2.32 -2.29
C PHE A 124 8.08 -3.06 -2.91
N LEU A 125 7.37 -3.87 -2.12
CA LEU A 125 6.20 -4.62 -2.61
C LEU A 125 4.99 -3.72 -2.89
N ILE A 126 4.82 -2.63 -2.13
CA ILE A 126 3.81 -1.61 -2.43
C ILE A 126 4.11 -0.96 -3.78
N GLU A 127 5.34 -0.49 -4.00
CA GLU A 127 5.77 0.09 -5.29
C GLU A 127 5.56 -0.91 -6.43
N LYS A 128 6.02 -2.15 -6.26
CA LYS A 128 5.87 -3.23 -7.25
C LYS A 128 4.39 -3.52 -7.58
N ALA A 129 3.49 -3.44 -6.61
CA ALA A 129 2.05 -3.61 -6.84
C ALA A 129 1.44 -2.41 -7.57
N LEU A 130 1.85 -1.18 -7.21
CA LEU A 130 1.39 0.05 -7.85
C LEU A 130 1.83 0.15 -9.32
N CYS A 131 3.03 -0.32 -9.65
CA CYS A 131 3.49 -0.40 -11.05
C CYS A 131 2.63 -1.33 -11.93
N LYS A 132 1.88 -2.27 -11.33
CA LYS A 132 0.95 -3.17 -12.05
C LYS A 132 -0.47 -2.58 -12.20
N LEU A 133 -0.74 -1.37 -11.72
CA LEU A 133 -2.08 -0.77 -11.80
C LEU A 133 -2.51 -0.57 -13.26
N PRO A 134 -3.66 -1.13 -13.68
CA PRO A 134 -4.23 -0.82 -14.98
C PRO A 134 -4.64 0.66 -15.08
N LYS A 135 -4.69 1.19 -16.30
CA LYS A 135 -5.14 2.56 -16.55
C LYS A 135 -6.55 2.77 -15.95
N GLY A 136 -6.69 3.82 -15.13
CA GLY A 136 -7.95 4.16 -14.46
C GLY A 136 -8.23 3.40 -13.16
N LYS A 137 -7.32 2.51 -12.73
CA LYS A 137 -7.32 1.91 -11.39
C LYS A 137 -6.31 2.64 -10.52
N GLU A 138 -6.64 2.81 -9.25
CA GLU A 138 -5.78 3.51 -8.28
C GLU A 138 -5.45 2.65 -7.06
N GLU A 139 -6.13 1.51 -6.92
CA GLU A 139 -6.19 0.71 -5.69
C GLU A 139 -5.67 -0.71 -5.88
N ILE A 140 -5.05 -1.24 -4.83
CA ILE A 140 -4.60 -2.63 -4.72
C ILE A 140 -5.51 -3.42 -3.76
N LEU A 141 -5.54 -4.73 -3.94
CA LEU A 141 -6.07 -5.69 -2.98
C LEU A 141 -4.91 -6.23 -2.13
N THR A 142 -5.06 -6.23 -0.81
CA THR A 142 -4.09 -6.87 0.09
C THR A 142 -4.71 -8.11 0.72
N ILE A 143 -4.05 -9.26 0.59
CA ILE A 143 -4.44 -10.53 1.20
C ILE A 143 -3.45 -10.82 2.32
N ILE A 144 -3.95 -10.90 3.55
CA ILE A 144 -3.19 -11.40 4.70
C ILE A 144 -3.68 -12.81 4.99
N ASP A 145 -2.87 -13.78 4.58
CA ASP A 145 -3.06 -15.19 4.90
C ASP A 145 -2.67 -15.42 6.37
N LEU A 146 -3.68 -15.68 7.21
CA LEU A 146 -3.50 -15.92 8.64
C LEU A 146 -3.48 -17.42 8.99
N ARG A 147 -3.51 -18.31 7.99
CA ARG A 147 -3.37 -19.75 8.22
C ARG A 147 -2.02 -20.04 8.88
N GLY A 148 -2.07 -20.74 10.01
CA GLY A 148 -0.88 -21.05 10.82
C GLY A 148 -0.31 -19.86 11.60
N PHE A 149 -1.00 -18.72 11.66
CA PHE A 149 -0.58 -17.58 12.48
C PHE A 149 -0.54 -17.96 13.97
N GLN A 150 0.57 -17.61 14.62
CA GLN A 150 0.81 -17.76 16.05
C GLN A 150 1.16 -16.43 16.68
N THR A 151 1.10 -16.34 18.01
CA THR A 151 1.42 -15.10 18.75
C THR A 151 2.81 -14.55 18.43
N GLU A 152 3.80 -15.42 18.20
CA GLU A 152 5.17 -15.02 17.83
C GLU A 152 5.26 -14.29 16.49
N ASN A 153 4.26 -14.44 15.62
CA ASN A 153 4.19 -13.74 14.34
C ASN A 153 3.61 -12.32 14.47
N GLY A 154 3.00 -11.99 15.61
CA GLY A 154 2.40 -10.67 15.84
C GLY A 154 3.45 -9.58 15.97
N ASP A 155 3.38 -8.57 15.11
CA ASP A 155 4.32 -7.45 15.08
C ASP A 155 3.56 -6.10 15.11
N ILE A 156 3.29 -5.63 16.32
CA ILE A 156 2.52 -4.41 16.54
C ILE A 156 3.25 -3.16 16.03
N SER A 157 4.58 -3.14 16.13
CA SER A 157 5.43 -2.04 15.66
C SER A 157 5.39 -1.94 14.14
N PHE A 158 5.57 -3.06 13.44
CA PHE A 158 5.48 -3.10 11.98
C PHE A 158 4.07 -2.78 11.48
N LEU A 159 3.02 -3.27 12.14
CA LEU A 159 1.64 -2.92 11.77
C LEU A 159 1.38 -1.41 11.92
N ARG A 160 1.98 -0.76 12.93
CA ARG A 160 1.90 0.69 13.06
C ARG A 160 2.62 1.42 11.93
N PHE A 161 3.83 0.99 11.58
CA PHE A 161 4.55 1.49 10.41
C PHE A 161 3.71 1.35 9.13
N LEU A 162 3.14 0.16 8.88
CA LEU A 162 2.32 -0.13 7.69
C LEU A 162 1.12 0.82 7.57
N ILE A 163 0.43 1.06 8.69
CA ILE A 163 -0.71 1.98 8.74
C ILE A 163 -0.26 3.41 8.43
N ASP A 164 0.84 3.86 9.02
CA ASP A 164 1.38 5.21 8.79
C ASP A 164 1.82 5.38 7.33
N VAL A 165 2.44 4.36 6.72
CA VAL A 165 2.82 4.35 5.31
C VAL A 165 1.62 4.58 4.40
N PHE A 166 0.54 3.81 4.56
CA PHE A 166 -0.66 4.01 3.75
C PHE A 166 -1.43 5.30 4.08
N TYR A 167 -1.39 5.76 5.33
CA TYR A 167 -2.10 6.97 5.71
C TYR A 167 -1.42 8.25 5.21
N TYR A 168 -0.09 8.34 5.32
CA TYR A 168 0.65 9.55 5.01
C TYR A 168 1.24 9.54 3.60
N TYR A 169 1.76 8.41 3.13
CA TYR A 169 2.59 8.36 1.92
C TYR A 169 1.91 7.67 0.74
N TYR A 170 1.00 6.73 1.01
CA TYR A 170 0.20 6.04 -0.01
C TYR A 170 -1.32 6.19 0.18
N PRO A 171 -1.84 7.43 0.32
CA PRO A 171 -3.26 7.64 0.56
C PRO A 171 -4.13 7.06 -0.54
N LYS A 172 -5.24 6.40 -0.16
CA LYS A 172 -6.23 5.83 -1.10
C LYS A 172 -5.67 4.79 -2.08
N ARG A 173 -4.53 4.16 -1.78
CA ARG A 173 -4.00 3.03 -2.58
C ARG A 173 -4.54 1.67 -2.14
N LEU A 174 -5.03 1.55 -0.90
CA LEU A 174 -5.73 0.34 -0.46
C LEU A 174 -7.19 0.39 -0.90
N GLY A 175 -7.61 -0.58 -1.70
CA GLY A 175 -9.03 -0.77 -2.03
C GLY A 175 -9.72 -1.73 -1.07
N GLN A 176 -9.02 -2.78 -0.62
CA GLN A 176 -9.54 -3.73 0.36
C GLN A 176 -8.40 -4.56 0.98
N VAL A 177 -8.60 -4.99 2.22
CA VAL A 177 -7.70 -5.89 2.95
C VAL A 177 -8.47 -7.12 3.39
N LEU A 178 -8.05 -8.30 2.92
CA LEU A 178 -8.63 -9.58 3.29
C LEU A 178 -7.79 -10.24 4.38
N PHE A 179 -8.39 -10.47 5.54
CA PHE A 179 -7.82 -11.33 6.58
C PHE A 179 -8.42 -12.71 6.40
N VAL A 180 -7.61 -13.64 5.87
CA VAL A 180 -8.06 -14.96 5.42
C VAL A 180 -7.79 -16.00 6.49
N ASP A 181 -8.82 -16.75 6.86
CA ASP A 181 -8.76 -17.84 7.85
C ASP A 181 -8.10 -17.42 9.17
N ALA A 182 -8.52 -16.26 9.69
CA ALA A 182 -7.99 -15.68 10.93
C ALA A 182 -8.23 -16.61 12.15
N PRO A 183 -7.19 -17.14 12.80
CA PRO A 183 -7.36 -17.99 13.98
C PRO A 183 -7.74 -17.16 15.21
N PHE A 184 -8.35 -17.79 16.23
CA PHE A 184 -8.74 -17.09 17.47
C PHE A 184 -7.59 -16.35 18.15
N VAL A 185 -6.35 -16.86 18.05
CA VAL A 185 -5.15 -16.23 18.60
C VAL A 185 -4.79 -14.89 17.94
N PHE A 186 -5.35 -14.57 16.76
CA PHE A 186 -5.19 -13.26 16.13
C PHE A 186 -6.07 -12.15 16.76
N GLN A 187 -7.14 -12.52 17.47
CA GLN A 187 -8.11 -11.55 18.02
C GLN A 187 -7.48 -10.46 18.90
N PRO A 188 -6.55 -10.76 19.84
CA PRO A 188 -5.90 -9.73 20.64
C PRO A 188 -5.10 -8.72 19.79
N VAL A 189 -4.38 -9.21 18.77
CA VAL A 189 -3.63 -8.35 17.83
C VAL A 189 -4.60 -7.42 17.11
N TRP A 190 -5.72 -7.95 16.61
CA TRP A 190 -6.73 -7.15 15.93
C TRP A 190 -7.35 -6.07 16.84
N GLN A 191 -7.66 -6.40 18.09
CA GLN A 191 -8.22 -5.44 19.04
C GLN A 191 -7.27 -4.27 19.32
N LEU A 192 -5.96 -4.50 19.32
CA LEU A 192 -4.96 -3.44 19.48
C LEU A 192 -4.81 -2.57 18.22
N VAL A 193 -4.87 -3.18 17.04
CA VAL A 193 -4.56 -2.51 15.76
C VAL A 193 -5.77 -1.77 15.18
N ARG A 194 -6.99 -2.29 15.37
CA ARG A 194 -8.23 -1.74 14.79
C ARG A 194 -8.44 -0.25 15.09
N PRO A 195 -8.20 0.28 16.30
CA PRO A 195 -8.34 1.71 16.58
C PRO A 195 -7.42 2.61 15.74
N TRP A 196 -6.25 2.12 15.32
CA TRP A 196 -5.28 2.89 14.53
C TRP A 196 -5.66 3.00 13.06
N LEU A 197 -6.46 2.07 12.55
CA LEU A 197 -6.85 2.05 11.14
C LEU A 197 -7.77 3.22 10.74
N LYS A 198 -8.46 3.87 11.68
CA LYS A 198 -9.39 4.99 11.40
C LYS A 198 -10.33 4.63 10.23
N SER A 199 -10.31 5.40 9.14
CA SER A 199 -11.13 5.14 7.94
C SER A 199 -10.78 3.82 7.23
N TYR A 200 -9.53 3.36 7.32
CA TYR A 200 -9.09 2.10 6.70
C TYR A 200 -9.73 0.86 7.34
N ALA A 201 -10.28 0.96 8.56
CA ALA A 201 -10.97 -0.15 9.21
C ALA A 201 -12.16 -0.66 8.37
N SER A 202 -12.79 0.23 7.59
CA SER A 202 -13.90 -0.12 6.69
C SER A 202 -13.48 -0.96 5.48
N LEU A 203 -12.18 -1.00 5.15
CA LEU A 203 -11.64 -1.78 4.04
C LEU A 203 -11.29 -3.21 4.45
N VAL A 204 -11.29 -3.52 5.75
CA VAL A 204 -10.91 -4.84 6.26
C VAL A 204 -12.10 -5.78 6.19
N ARG A 205 -11.90 -6.95 5.57
CA ARG A 205 -12.86 -8.05 5.56
C ARG A 205 -12.19 -9.31 6.08
N PHE A 206 -12.82 -9.95 7.06
CA PHE A 206 -12.49 -11.30 7.47
C PHE A 206 -13.26 -12.28 6.57
N CYS A 207 -12.58 -13.30 6.04
CA CYS A 207 -13.18 -14.31 5.19
C CYS A 207 -12.39 -15.62 5.25
N ASP A 208 -12.97 -16.71 4.76
CA ASP A 208 -12.26 -17.98 4.56
C ASP A 208 -11.65 -18.07 3.15
N ALA A 209 -10.78 -19.05 2.94
CA ALA A 209 -10.16 -19.30 1.64
C ALA A 209 -11.19 -19.57 0.53
N GLU A 210 -12.32 -20.20 0.84
CA GLU A 210 -13.37 -20.50 -0.14
C GLU A 210 -14.05 -19.22 -0.66
N THR A 211 -14.36 -18.29 0.24
CA THR A 211 -14.91 -16.97 -0.08
C THR A 211 -13.94 -16.18 -0.92
N LEU A 212 -12.65 -16.18 -0.55
CA LEU A 212 -11.59 -15.53 -1.33
C LEU A 212 -11.56 -16.08 -2.76
N ARG A 213 -11.55 -17.40 -2.92
CA ARG A 213 -11.56 -18.07 -4.23
C ARG A 213 -12.74 -17.61 -5.08
N LYS A 214 -13.96 -17.71 -4.52
CA LYS A 214 -15.21 -17.52 -5.27
C LYS A 214 -15.49 -16.07 -5.62
N GLU A 215 -15.15 -15.13 -4.74
CA GLU A 215 -15.54 -13.73 -4.91
C GLU A 215 -14.47 -12.86 -5.57
N TYR A 216 -13.19 -13.23 -5.46
CA TYR A 216 -12.08 -12.38 -5.90
C TYR A 216 -11.30 -12.95 -7.08
N PHE A 217 -11.44 -14.23 -7.40
CA PHE A 217 -10.62 -14.88 -8.42
C PHE A 217 -11.42 -15.85 -9.28
N THR A 218 -10.80 -16.24 -10.40
CA THR A 218 -11.21 -17.41 -11.17
C THR A 218 -10.31 -18.58 -10.80
N GLU A 219 -10.68 -19.80 -11.17
CA GLU A 219 -9.82 -20.99 -10.97
C GLU A 219 -8.41 -20.83 -11.59
N ALA A 220 -8.32 -20.09 -12.71
CA ALA A 220 -7.06 -19.83 -13.39
C ALA A 220 -6.20 -18.77 -12.70
N THR A 221 -6.83 -17.83 -11.96
CA THR A 221 -6.16 -16.63 -11.44
C THR A 221 -6.00 -16.60 -9.93
N VAL A 222 -6.58 -17.54 -9.19
CA VAL A 222 -6.40 -17.64 -7.74
C VAL A 222 -4.92 -17.87 -7.37
N PRO A 223 -4.39 -17.22 -6.30
CA PRO A 223 -3.04 -17.50 -5.84
C PRO A 223 -2.88 -18.97 -5.45
N THR A 224 -1.73 -19.58 -5.79
CA THR A 224 -1.49 -21.02 -5.67
C THR A 224 -1.77 -21.56 -4.26
N SER A 225 -1.46 -20.78 -3.22
CA SER A 225 -1.69 -21.14 -1.82
C SER A 225 -3.17 -21.30 -1.44
N PHE A 226 -4.10 -20.86 -2.28
CA PHE A 226 -5.54 -20.93 -2.06
C PHE A 226 -6.25 -21.77 -3.13
N LYS A 227 -5.54 -22.60 -3.91
CA LYS A 227 -6.19 -23.47 -4.91
C LYS A 227 -6.90 -24.68 -4.31
N ASP A 228 -6.35 -25.22 -3.22
CA ASP A 228 -6.86 -26.42 -2.53
C ASP A 228 -7.72 -26.03 -1.32
#